data_AF-A0A6H9RUK9-F1
#
_entry.id   AF-A0A6H9RUK9-F1
#
_cell.length_a   1.000
_cell.length_b   1.000
_cell.length_c   1.000
_cell.angle_alpha   90.00
_cell.angle_beta   90.00
_cell.angle_gamma   90.00
#
_symmetry.space_group_name_H-M   'P 1'
#
loop_
_entity.id
_entity.type
_entity.pdbx_description
1 polymer ?
#
loop_
_entity_poly.entity_id
_entity_poly.type
_entity_poly.pdbx_seq_one_letter_code
_entity_poly.pdbx_strand_id
1 'polypeptide(L)'
;SQSKIVQRLLAQQAQVRLNPDNNAQFSALLPPGLRSLFRGEHLLLRSLTCNGRVIMLVVVDQGGGPFSDVTVQAFGKTVQCIERALHTFTNRGR
;
A
#
# COMPACT_ATOMS: atom_id res chain seq x y z
N SER A 1 20.54 1.18 4.90
CA SER A 1 19.90 1.80 3.72
C SER A 1 18.41 1.93 3.96
N GLN A 2 17.85 3.15 3.97
CA GLN A 2 16.40 3.34 4.17
C GLN A 2 15.67 3.13 2.83
N SER A 3 14.61 2.32 2.82
CA SER A 3 13.84 2.00 1.62
C SER A 3 13.20 3.26 1.00
N LYS A 4 13.56 3.61 -0.24
CA LYS A 4 13.00 4.78 -0.96
C LYS A 4 11.50 4.63 -1.22
N ILE A 5 11.02 3.41 -1.46
CA ILE A 5 9.59 3.12 -1.64
C ILE A 5 8.82 3.40 -0.36
N VAL A 6 9.29 2.84 0.77
CA VAL A 6 8.61 3.01 2.05
C VAL A 6 8.67 4.47 2.50
N GLN A 7 9.79 5.17 2.29
CA GLN A 7 9.87 6.62 2.53
C GLN A 7 8.79 7.40 1.77
N ARG A 8 8.64 7.14 0.46
CA ARG A 8 7.64 7.82 -0.36
C ARG A 8 6.21 7.51 0.10
N LEU A 9 5.93 6.24 0.42
CA LEU A 9 4.62 5.78 0.90
C LEU A 9 4.26 6.37 2.27
N LEU A 10 5.26 6.65 3.12
CA LEU A 10 5.05 7.28 4.43
C LEU A 10 4.99 8.82 4.34
N ALA A 11 5.64 9.42 3.36
CA ALA A 11 5.66 10.88 3.19
C ALA A 11 4.36 11.45 2.63
N GLN A 12 3.69 10.73 1.72
CA GLN A 12 2.46 11.17 1.08
C GLN A 12 1.59 9.99 0.64
N GLN A 13 0.30 10.27 0.37
CA GLN A 13 -0.62 9.25 -0.12
C GLN A 13 -0.13 8.70 -1.47
N ALA A 14 0.32 7.44 -1.50
CA ALA A 14 0.84 6.81 -2.71
C ALA A 14 0.43 5.34 -2.80
N GLN A 15 0.58 4.75 -3.99
CA GLN A 15 0.33 3.33 -4.24
C GLN A 15 1.45 2.80 -5.12
N VAL A 16 1.92 1.58 -4.83
CA VAL A 16 2.89 0.86 -5.66
C VAL A 16 2.34 -0.53 -5.93
N ARG A 17 2.25 -0.91 -7.21
CA ARG A 17 1.84 -2.25 -7.66
C ARG A 17 3.05 -2.95 -8.26
N LEU A 18 3.45 -4.06 -7.66
CA LEU A 18 4.47 -4.96 -8.16
C LEU A 18 3.82 -5.98 -9.09
N ASN A 19 4.50 -6.26 -10.20
CA ASN A 19 4.19 -7.31 -11.15
C ASN A 19 5.52 -7.86 -11.71
N PRO A 20 5.53 -8.98 -12.46
CA PRO A 20 6.76 -9.55 -13.00
C PRO A 20 7.62 -8.54 -13.78
N ASP A 21 7.00 -7.64 -14.54
CA ASP A 21 7.71 -6.64 -15.36
C ASP A 21 8.56 -5.66 -14.53
N ASN A 22 8.15 -5.38 -13.29
CA ASN A 22 8.77 -4.35 -12.45
C ASN A 22 9.30 -4.87 -11.10
N ASN A 23 9.06 -6.15 -10.77
CA ASN A 23 9.31 -6.70 -9.45
C ASN A 23 10.78 -6.57 -9.05
N ALA A 24 11.70 -6.92 -9.94
CA ALA A 24 13.14 -6.86 -9.64
C ALA A 24 13.58 -5.46 -9.19
N GLN A 25 13.09 -4.42 -9.89
CA GLN A 25 13.41 -3.03 -9.59
C GLN A 25 12.78 -2.57 -8.27
N PHE A 26 11.49 -2.83 -8.05
CA PHE A 26 10.79 -2.35 -6.86
C PHE A 26 11.14 -3.17 -5.61
N SER A 27 11.31 -4.48 -5.72
CA SER A 27 11.70 -5.36 -4.60
C SER A 27 13.08 -5.00 -4.04
N ALA A 28 14.03 -4.60 -4.89
CA ALA A 28 15.35 -4.12 -4.45
C ALA A 28 15.27 -2.83 -3.61
N LEU A 29 14.18 -2.07 -3.73
CA LEU A 29 13.94 -0.85 -2.97
C LEU A 29 13.09 -1.09 -1.72
N LEU A 30 12.59 -2.31 -1.47
CA LEU A 30 11.85 -2.66 -0.25
C LEU A 30 12.81 -3.06 0.88
N PRO A 31 12.44 -2.86 2.16
CA PRO A 31 13.19 -3.41 3.28
C PRO A 31 13.24 -4.94 3.17
N PRO A 32 14.41 -5.60 3.34
CA PRO A 32 14.54 -7.05 3.21
C PRO A 32 13.57 -7.84 4.11
N GLY A 33 13.37 -7.38 5.35
CA GLY A 33 12.41 -7.99 6.27
C GLY A 33 10.98 -7.97 5.73
N LEU A 34 10.55 -6.85 5.15
CA LEU A 34 9.22 -6.73 4.55
C LEU A 34 9.09 -7.63 3.32
N ARG A 35 10.09 -7.62 2.42
CA ARG A 35 10.09 -8.47 1.22
C ARG A 35 10.05 -9.96 1.59
N SER A 36 10.72 -10.38 2.66
CA SER A 36 10.74 -11.79 3.07
C SER A 36 9.38 -12.38 3.44
N LEU A 37 8.42 -11.54 3.85
CA LEU A 37 7.06 -11.94 4.21
C LEU A 37 6.21 -12.31 2.99
N PHE A 38 6.62 -11.91 1.79
CA PHE A 38 5.87 -12.05 0.56
C PHE A 38 6.78 -12.65 -0.49
N ARG A 39 6.56 -13.89 -0.93
CA ARG A 39 7.48 -14.55 -1.89
C ARG A 39 7.11 -14.34 -3.36
N GLY A 40 5.86 -14.00 -3.64
CA GLY A 40 5.38 -13.79 -5.01
C GLY A 40 5.90 -12.53 -5.69
N GLU A 41 5.64 -12.41 -6.99
CA GLU A 41 6.04 -11.26 -7.81
C GLU A 41 4.98 -10.15 -7.84
N HIS A 42 3.78 -10.46 -7.33
CA HIS A 42 2.66 -9.54 -7.26
C HIS A 42 2.45 -9.06 -5.83
N LEU A 43 2.54 -7.75 -5.63
CA LEU A 43 2.20 -7.10 -4.36
C LEU A 43 1.58 -5.73 -4.62
N LEU A 44 0.68 -5.31 -3.73
CA LEU A 44 0.13 -3.95 -3.76
C LEU A 44 0.42 -3.28 -2.41
N LEU A 45 1.16 -2.18 -2.45
CA LEU A 45 1.46 -1.36 -1.27
C LEU A 45 0.69 -0.05 -1.39
N ARG A 46 -0.05 0.33 -0.35
CA ARG A 46 -0.91 1.53 -0.36
C ARG A 46 -0.86 2.26 0.98
N SER A 47 -0.59 3.57 0.92
CA SER A 47 -0.74 4.46 2.07
C SER A 47 -2.22 4.66 2.41
N LEU A 48 -2.57 4.58 3.70
CA LEU A 48 -3.84 5.08 4.24
C LEU A 48 -3.59 6.43 4.90
N THR A 49 -4.42 7.42 4.56
CA THR A 49 -4.33 8.75 5.16
C THR A 49 -5.53 9.08 6.03
N CYS A 50 -5.27 9.90 7.05
CA CYS A 50 -6.28 10.55 7.85
C CYS A 50 -5.83 11.99 8.13
N ASN A 51 -6.71 12.97 7.87
CA ASN A 51 -6.44 14.39 8.09
C ASN A 51 -5.10 14.87 7.47
N GLY A 52 -4.84 14.45 6.23
CA GLY A 52 -3.64 14.85 5.47
C GLY A 52 -2.34 14.13 5.87
N ARG A 53 -2.38 13.19 6.83
CA ARG A 53 -1.21 12.42 7.27
C ARG A 53 -1.34 10.96 6.90
N VAL A 54 -0.24 10.32 6.49
CA VAL A 54 -0.18 8.85 6.37
C VAL A 54 -0.16 8.25 7.77
N ILE A 55 -1.13 7.39 8.06
CA ILE A 55 -1.24 6.75 9.39
C ILE A 55 -0.90 5.25 9.35
N MET A 56 -0.97 4.64 8.17
CA MET A 56 -0.76 3.20 8.00
C MET A 56 -0.31 2.91 6.57
N LEU A 57 0.52 1.87 6.43
CA LEU A 57 0.84 1.27 5.14
C LEU A 57 0.18 -0.11 5.07
N VAL A 58 -0.64 -0.33 4.05
CA VAL A 58 -1.27 -1.62 3.77
C VAL A 58 -0.47 -2.34 2.69
N VAL A 59 -0.17 -3.62 2.93
CA VAL A 59 0.40 -4.52 1.93
C VAL A 59 -0.63 -5.60 1.62
N VAL A 60 -0.96 -5.75 0.35
CA VAL A 60 -1.92 -6.76 -0.13
C VAL A 60 -1.16 -7.78 -0.96
N ASP A 61 -1.44 -9.04 -0.66
CA ASP A 61 -0.92 -10.21 -1.34
C ASP A 61 -2.09 -11.14 -1.69
N GLN A 62 -2.11 -11.65 -2.92
CA GLN A 62 -3.09 -12.65 -3.37
C GLN A 62 -2.39 -14.01 -3.52
N GLY A 63 -1.64 -14.41 -2.48
CA GLY A 63 -0.79 -15.61 -2.50
C GLY A 63 0.31 -15.54 -3.56
N GLY A 64 0.79 -14.33 -3.88
CA GLY A 64 1.75 -14.07 -4.92
C GLY A 64 1.19 -14.04 -6.34
N GLY A 65 -0.12 -14.23 -6.53
CA GLY A 65 -0.79 -14.23 -7.82
C GLY A 65 -1.15 -12.83 -8.36
N PRO A 66 -1.49 -12.72 -9.66
CA PRO A 66 -1.77 -11.44 -10.30
C PRO A 66 -3.04 -10.78 -9.76
N PHE A 67 -3.01 -9.45 -9.69
CA PHE A 67 -4.22 -8.64 -9.48
C PHE A 67 -4.88 -8.35 -10.83
N SER A 68 -6.19 -8.50 -10.93
CA SER A 68 -6.95 -7.91 -12.04
C SER A 68 -7.12 -6.40 -11.81
N ASP A 69 -7.38 -5.63 -12.87
CA ASP A 69 -7.63 -4.19 -12.72
C ASP A 69 -8.91 -3.91 -11.90
N VAL A 70 -9.91 -4.78 -12.02
CA VAL A 70 -11.13 -4.72 -11.18
C VAL A 70 -10.79 -4.92 -9.71
N THR A 71 -9.92 -5.89 -9.37
CA THR A 71 -9.46 -6.13 -8.00
C THR A 71 -8.73 -4.90 -7.44
N VAL A 72 -7.85 -4.28 -8.23
CA VAL A 72 -7.13 -3.07 -7.80
C VAL A 72 -8.09 -1.90 -7.57
N GLN A 73 -9.07 -1.70 -8.45
CA GLN A 73 -10.09 -0.67 -8.29
C GLN A 73 -10.96 -0.90 -7.06
N ALA A 74 -11.43 -2.13 -6.85
CA ALA A 74 -12.23 -2.51 -5.68
C ALA A 74 -11.46 -2.26 -4.38
N PHE A 75 -10.18 -2.65 -4.33
CA PHE A 75 -9.31 -2.36 -3.20
C PHE A 75 -9.17 -0.85 -2.95
N GLY A 76 -9.02 -0.05 -4.02
CA GLY A 76 -9.01 1.42 -3.92
C GLY A 76 -10.28 1.97 -3.26
N LYS A 77 -11.45 1.39 -3.56
CA LYS A 77 -12.72 1.75 -2.91
C LYS A 77 -12.77 1.33 -1.44
N THR A 78 -12.26 0.13 -1.11
CA THR A 78 -12.12 -0.32 0.29
C THR A 78 -11.27 0.66 1.09
N VAL A 79 -10.13 1.08 0.56
CA VAL A 79 -9.24 2.08 1.17
C VAL A 79 -9.97 3.40 1.39
N GLN A 80 -10.70 3.91 0.39
CA GLN A 80 -11.48 5.15 0.52
C GLN A 80 -12.54 5.06 1.64
N CYS A 81 -13.20 3.91 1.79
CA CYS A 81 -14.15 3.69 2.87
C CYS A 81 -13.47 3.70 4.25
N ILE A 82 -12.29 3.08 4.38
CA ILE A 82 -11.48 3.09 5.61
C ILE A 82 -11.07 4.53 5.96
N GLU A 83 -10.50 5.27 5.00
CA GLU A 83 -10.08 6.66 5.20
C GLU A 83 -11.26 7.56 5.61
N ARG A 84 -12.44 7.37 4.99
CA ARG A 84 -13.67 8.09 5.37
C ARG A 84 -14.11 7.76 6.79
N ALA A 85 -14.12 6.48 7.17
CA ALA A 85 -14.50 6.06 8.51
C ALA A 85 -13.55 6.66 9.57
N LEU A 86 -12.24 6.64 9.30
CA LEU A 86 -11.23 7.25 10.15
C LEU A 86 -11.45 8.76 10.29
N HIS A 87 -11.63 9.47 9.17
CA HIS A 87 -11.91 10.90 9.17
C HIS A 87 -13.17 11.23 9.99
N THR A 88 -14.27 10.50 9.77
CA THR A 88 -15.49 10.66 10.56
C THR A 88 -15.22 10.44 12.04
N PHE A 89 -14.54 9.36 12.41
CA PHE A 89 -14.26 9.04 13.81
C PHE A 89 -13.41 10.13 14.49
N THR A 90 -12.33 10.59 13.84
CA THR A 90 -11.45 11.63 14.40
C THR A 90 -12.11 12.98 14.59
N ASN A 91 -13.18 13.26 13.84
CA ASN A 91 -13.91 14.52 13.90
C ASN A 91 -15.24 14.43 14.68
N ARG A 92 -15.55 13.27 15.28
CA ARG A 92 -16.73 13.15 16.16
C ARG A 92 -16.51 13.98 17.43
N GLY A 93 -17.40 14.93 17.70
CA GLY A 93 -17.38 15.76 18.91
C GLY A 93 -16.60 17.08 18.78
N ARG A 94 -16.13 17.40 17.57
CA ARG A 94 -15.69 18.75 17.19
C ARG A 94 -16.82 19.47 16.46
#